data_AF-A0AAU8ELN6-F1
#
_entry.id   AF-A0AAU8ELN6-F1
#
_cell.length_a   1.000
_cell.length_b   1.000
_cell.length_c   1.000
_cell.angle_alpha   90.00
_cell.angle_beta   90.00
_cell.angle_gamma   90.00
#
_symmetry.space_group_name_H-M   'P 1'
#
loop_
_entity.id
_entity.type
_entity.pdbx_description
1 polymer ?
#
loop_
_entity_poly.entity_id
_entity_poly.type
_entity_poly.pdbx_seq_one_letter_code
_entity_poly.pdbx_strand_id
1 'polypeptide(L)' 'MTDTLPGSQTRLLDHHNWIRLNPDDKVIVKRAGFPPEHGTVNDIAVDASYFWVRIDGQSRILIFHGDGTIIHKILT' A
#
# COMPACT_ATOMS: atom_id res chain seq x y z
N MET A 1 4.65 -15.51 -13.30
CA MET A 1 5.13 -14.21 -13.82
C MET A 1 5.02 -13.22 -12.68
N THR A 2 6.13 -12.97 -11.99
CA THR A 2 6.26 -11.94 -10.95
C THR A 2 6.99 -10.78 -11.58
N ASP A 3 6.25 -9.74 -11.95
CA ASP A 3 6.83 -8.51 -12.48
C ASP A 3 7.36 -7.69 -11.29
N THR A 4 8.55 -8.07 -10.84
CA THR A 4 9.33 -7.30 -9.86
C THR A 4 10.35 -6.53 -10.67
N LEU A 5 10.21 -5.20 -10.71
CA LEU A 5 11.27 -4.31 -11.17
C LEU A 5 12.60 -4.74 -10.50
N PRO A 6 13.66 -5.04 -11.27
CA PRO A 6 14.93 -5.48 -10.70
C PRO A 6 15.55 -4.31 -9.93
N GLY A 7 15.48 -4.35 -8.59
CA GLY A 7 16.20 -3.43 -7.71
C GLY A 7 15.37 -2.74 -6.63
N SER A 8 14.04 -2.74 -6.72
CA SER A 8 13.22 -2.08 -5.70
C SER A 8 12.98 -3.01 -4.51
N GLN A 9 13.71 -2.77 -3.42
CA GLN A 9 13.45 -3.46 -2.15
C GLN A 9 12.05 -3.08 -1.68
N THR A 10 11.26 -4.06 -1.24
CA THR A 10 9.94 -3.79 -0.64
C THR A 10 9.91 -4.21 0.81
N ARG A 11 9.13 -3.51 1.62
CA ARG A 11 8.92 -3.82 3.04
C ARG A 11 7.44 -4.08 3.29
N LEU A 12 7.12 -5.26 3.78
CA LEU A 12 5.79 -5.58 4.30
C LEU A 12 5.46 -4.62 5.45
N LEU A 13 4.29 -3.98 5.39
CA LEU A 13 3.80 -3.10 6.43
C LEU A 13 2.77 -3.82 7.30
N ASP A 14 3.08 -3.98 8.59
CA ASP A 14 2.04 -4.13 9.61
C ASP A 14 1.42 -2.77 9.98
N HIS A 15 0.29 -2.78 10.68
CA HIS A 15 -0.45 -1.58 11.06
C HIS A 15 0.33 -0.63 11.99
N HIS A 16 1.29 -1.12 12.79
CA HIS A 16 2.13 -0.27 13.62
C HIS A 16 3.11 0.55 12.77
N ASN A 17 3.47 0.07 11.57
CA ASN A 17 4.33 0.80 10.65
C ASN A 17 3.60 1.94 9.93
N TRP A 18 2.26 1.98 9.94
CA TRP A 18 1.48 2.95 9.16
C TRP A 18 1.67 4.38 9.64
N ILE A 19 2.04 4.58 10.91
CA ILE A 19 2.43 5.89 11.44
C ILE A 19 3.64 6.51 10.73
N ARG A 20 4.38 5.71 9.95
CA ARG A 20 5.55 6.15 9.16
C ARG A 20 5.24 6.30 7.67
N LEU A 21 3.99 6.11 7.26
CA LEU A 21 3.55 6.39 5.89
C LEU A 21 3.52 7.89 5.67
N ASN A 22 3.84 8.28 4.45
CA ASN A 22 3.64 9.64 3.96
C ASN A 22 2.77 9.61 2.71
N PRO A 23 2.03 10.69 2.41
CA PRO A 23 1.53 10.91 1.07
C PRO A 23 2.65 10.73 0.04
N ASP A 24 2.27 10.21 -1.13
CA ASP A 24 3.14 9.89 -2.27
C ASP A 24 4.04 8.65 -2.11
N ASP A 25 4.02 7.98 -0.96
CA ASP A 25 4.68 6.67 -0.80
C ASP A 25 4.13 5.65 -1.82
N LYS A 26 5.04 4.96 -2.50
CA LYS A 26 4.71 3.90 -3.46
C LYS A 26 4.51 2.57 -2.75
N VAL A 27 3.43 1.88 -3.08
CA VAL A 27 3.06 0.60 -2.45
C VAL A 27 2.61 -0.42 -3.49
N ILE A 28 2.76 -1.69 -3.14
CA ILE A 28 2.09 -2.81 -3.78
C ILE A 28 0.99 -3.29 -2.83
N VAL A 29 -0.23 -3.33 -3.34
CA VAL A 29 -1.44 -3.75 -2.65
C VAL A 29 -1.81 -5.16 -3.10
N LYS A 30 -2.04 -6.06 -2.16
CA LYS A 30 -2.54 -7.41 -2.45
C LYS A 30 -3.85 -7.65 -1.70
N ARG A 31 -4.93 -7.82 -2.46
CA ARG A 31 -6.28 -8.14 -1.98
C ARG A 31 -6.67 -9.56 -2.39
N ALA A 32 -7.55 -10.20 -1.63
CA ALA A 32 -8.05 -11.54 -1.97
C ALA A 32 -8.82 -11.50 -3.31
N GLY A 33 -8.49 -12.40 -4.23
CA GLY A 33 -9.14 -12.50 -5.54
C GLY A 33 -8.63 -11.52 -6.61
N PHE A 34 -7.65 -10.67 -6.30
CA PHE A 34 -7.04 -9.74 -7.25
C PHE A 34 -5.53 -10.02 -7.41
N PRO A 35 -4.96 -9.79 -8.61
CA PRO A 35 -3.51 -9.73 -8.74
C PRO A 35 -2.94 -8.58 -7.87
N PRO A 36 -1.66 -8.62 -7.49
CA PRO A 36 -1.03 -7.48 -6.84
C PRO A 36 -1.13 -6.22 -7.71
N GLU A 37 -1.47 -5.10 -7.09
CA GLU A 37 -1.72 -3.83 -7.76
C GLU A 37 -0.75 -2.77 -7.23
N HIS A 38 -0.23 -1.93 -8.14
CA HIS A 38 0.58 -0.79 -7.76
C HIS A 38 -0.31 0.39 -7.35
N GLY A 39 0.15 1.14 -6.35
CA GLY A 39 -0.56 2.31 -5.90
C GLY A 39 0.32 3.32 -5.18
N THR A 40 -0.29 4.46 -4.91
CA THR A 40 0.32 5.60 -4.21
C THR A 40 -0.54 5.96 -3.01
N VAL A 41 0.07 6.06 -1.83
CA VAL A 41 -0.62 6.55 -0.64
C VAL A 41 -1.00 8.00 -0.86
N ASN A 42 -2.28 8.34 -0.68
CA ASN A 42 -2.77 9.70 -1.00
C ASN A 42 -3.26 10.48 0.22
N ASP A 43 -3.75 9.81 1.26
CA ASP A 43 -4.27 10.47 2.47
C ASP A 43 -4.22 9.48 3.63
N ILE A 44 -3.89 9.95 4.83
CA ILE A 44 -3.65 9.13 6.01
C ILE A 44 -4.43 9.74 7.17
N ALA A 45 -5.16 8.92 7.91
CA ALA A 45 -5.85 9.38 9.12
C ALA A 45 -4.85 9.97 10.12
N VAL A 46 -5.28 10.96 10.90
CA VAL A 46 -4.41 11.64 11.89
C VAL A 46 -3.80 10.67 12.89
N ASP A 47 -4.52 9.60 13.23
CA ASP A 47 -4.10 8.54 14.15
C ASP A 47 -3.45 7.32 13.44
N ALA A 48 -3.29 7.38 12.11
CA ALA A 48 -2.82 6.30 11.26
C ALA A 48 -3.65 4.99 11.36
N SER A 49 -4.90 5.06 11.81
CA SER A 49 -5.79 3.88 11.89
C SER A 49 -6.26 3.37 10.52
N TYR A 50 -6.30 4.27 9.53
CA TYR A 50 -6.59 3.97 8.13
C TYR A 50 -5.86 4.94 7.20
N PHE A 51 -5.78 4.57 5.93
CA PHE A 51 -5.25 5.43 4.88
C PHE A 51 -5.87 5.06 3.53
N TRP A 52 -5.78 5.98 2.57
CA TRP A 52 -6.23 5.78 1.21
C TRP A 52 -5.03 5.53 0.29
N VAL A 53 -5.21 4.59 -0.62
CA VAL A 53 -4.28 4.31 -1.72
C VAL A 53 -4.97 4.56 -3.04
N ARG A 54 -4.40 5.41 -3.88
CA ARG A 54 -4.78 5.52 -5.29
C ARG A 54 -4.13 4.37 -6.05
N ILE A 55 -4.94 3.47 -6.59
CA ILE A 55 -4.46 2.37 -7.44
C ILE A 55 -4.22 2.89 -8.85
N ASP A 56 -3.11 2.50 -9.46
CA ASP A 56 -2.75 2.96 -10.80
C ASP A 56 -3.81 2.53 -11.83
N GLY A 57 -4.37 3.49 -12.56
CA GLY A 57 -5.44 3.26 -13.53
C GLY A 57 -6.83 3.01 -12.93
N GLN A 58 -7.01 3.12 -11.61
CA GLN A 58 -8.29 2.90 -10.93
C GLN A 58 -8.63 4.04 -9.94
N SER A 59 -9.74 3.88 -9.21
CA SER A 59 -10.10 4.73 -8.08
C SER A 59 -9.21 4.46 -6.85
N ARG A 60 -9.38 5.28 -5.82
CA ARG A 60 -8.74 5.03 -4.52
C ARG A 60 -9.48 3.96 -3.72
N ILE A 61 -8.74 3.23 -2.90
CA ILE A 61 -9.25 2.27 -1.93
C ILE A 61 -8.89 2.72 -0.51
N LEU A 62 -9.78 2.42 0.44
CA LEU A 62 -9.53 2.63 1.87
C LEU A 62 -8.91 1.37 2.44
N ILE A 63 -7.85 1.53 3.23
CA ILE A 63 -7.15 0.46 3.92
C ILE A 63 -7.20 0.74 5.41
N PHE A 64 -7.62 -0.25 6.19
CA PHE A 64 -7.72 -0.18 7.65
C PHE A 64 -7.32 -1.52 8.26
N HIS A 65 -6.95 -1.51 9.55
CA HIS A 65 -6.49 -2.72 10.20
C HIS A 65 -7.57 -3.81 10.20
N GLY A 66 -7.23 -5.01 9.71
CA GLY A 66 -8.13 -6.16 9.68
C GLY A 66 -8.98 -6.29 8.41
N ASP A 67 -8.81 -5.41 7.42
CA ASP A 67 -9.50 -5.49 6.12
C ASP A 67 -9.04 -6.65 5.22
N GLY A 68 -7.97 -7.36 5.62
CA GLY A 68 -7.38 -8.48 4.88
C GLY A 68 -6.45 -8.05 3.74
N THR A 69 -6.19 -6.75 3.59
CA THR A 69 -5.27 -6.21 2.58
C THR A 69 -3.82 -6.35 3.07
N ILE A 70 -2.96 -6.87 2.20
CA ILE A 70 -1.51 -6.93 2.45
C ILE A 70 -0.83 -5.79 1.70
N ILE A 71 0.05 -5.05 2.39
CA ILE A 71 0.71 -3.87 1.84
C ILE A 71 2.22 -3.99 1.92
N HIS A 72 2.87 -3.80 0.77
CA HIS A 72 4.32 -3.69 0.68
C HIS A 72 4.69 -2.27 0.27
N LYS A 73 5.43 -1.54 1.11
CA LYS A 73 6.02 -0.25 0.72
C LYS A 73 7.23 -0.50 -0.16
N ILE A 74 7.28 0.19 -1.29
CA ILE A 74 8.45 0.20 -2.17
C ILE A 74 9.46 1.17 -1.55
N LEU A 75 10.68 0.68 -1.29
CA LEU A 75 11.78 1.48 -0.80
C LEU A 75 12.54 2.02 -2.03
N THR A 76 12.49 3.34 -2.20
CA THR A 76 13.27 4.10 -3.18
C THR A 76 14.45 4.75 -2.51
#